data_AF-C6HFL8-F1
#
_entry.id   AF-C6HFL8-F1
#
_cell.length_a   1.000
_cell.length_b   1.000
_cell.length_c   1.000
_cell.angle_alpha   90.00
_cell.angle_beta   90.00
_cell.angle_gamma   90.00
#
_symmetry.space_group_name_H-M   'P 1'
#
loop_
_entity.id
_entity.type
_entity.pdbx_description
1 polymer ?
#
loop_
_entity_poly.entity_id
_entity_poly.type
_entity_poly.pdbx_seq_one_letter_code
_entity_poly.pdbx_strand_id
1 'polypeptide(L)'
;MGFVADLHAGNIMFCFPNSIDELSPGELYQKYGQPNIEPFVRLDGKPLSDGVPTHGVVPIWLGKESELVTLSEAKIFINDFGESFLPSITQRHYSNTPGILAPPETYFLLHEPLSFPSDVWTLACTLWDIIGQRPLFEGFNPSSDWMIKEHVDALGKLPCDWWHKWDARGRWFTEDAKRTSEGAGRSLVSRFVDSIQEPRRGSAMEDVGEAEMNALLTMLRGMLAFRLNERLTSTEIIESEWMLRWALPELGKVAT
;
A
#
# COMPACT_ATOMS: atom_id res chain seq x y z
N MET A 1 21.08 -7.31 4.16
CA MET A 1 20.27 -8.50 4.50
C MET A 1 18.88 -7.97 4.78
N GLY A 2 17.90 -8.24 3.92
CA GLY A 2 16.54 -7.67 4.03
C GLY A 2 15.62 -8.54 4.89
N PHE A 3 14.57 -7.93 5.44
CA PHE A 3 13.43 -8.61 6.06
C PHE A 3 12.25 -8.61 5.09
N VAL A 4 11.29 -9.51 5.29
CA VAL A 4 9.94 -9.43 4.71
C VAL A 4 9.07 -8.68 5.71
N ALA A 5 8.25 -7.75 5.24
CA ALA A 5 7.50 -6.81 6.07
C ALA A 5 6.02 -6.75 5.71
N ASP A 6 5.21 -6.22 6.64
CA ASP A 6 3.83 -5.85 6.33
C ASP A 6 3.78 -4.43 5.74
N LEU A 7 4.24 -4.27 4.49
CA LEU A 7 4.34 -2.96 3.87
C LEU A 7 3.01 -2.51 3.26
N HIS A 8 2.43 -1.47 3.85
CA HIS A 8 1.26 -0.76 3.33
C HIS A 8 1.26 0.70 3.80
N ALA A 9 0.42 1.56 3.20
CA ALA A 9 0.39 2.99 3.51
C ALA A 9 0.18 3.29 5.00
N GLY A 10 -0.63 2.48 5.71
CA GLY A 10 -0.81 2.59 7.17
C GLY A 10 0.46 2.39 8.03
N ASN A 11 1.49 1.74 7.49
CA ASN A 11 2.79 1.52 8.16
C ASN A 11 3.88 2.49 7.67
N ILE A 12 3.50 3.48 6.87
CA ILE A 12 4.38 4.58 6.42
C ILE A 12 3.97 5.84 7.15
N MET A 13 4.91 6.42 7.89
CA MET A 13 4.68 7.60 8.71
C MET A 13 5.55 8.76 8.25
N PHE A 14 5.05 9.98 8.35
CA PHE A 14 5.88 11.18 8.24
C PHE A 14 6.73 11.37 9.48
N CYS A 15 7.98 11.78 9.30
CA CYS A 15 8.82 12.26 10.38
C CYS A 15 8.24 13.59 10.89
N PHE A 16 8.05 13.71 12.20
CA PHE A 16 7.72 15.00 12.78
C PHE A 16 8.87 16.00 12.58
N PRO A 17 8.57 17.30 12.42
CA PRO A 17 9.60 18.31 12.44
C PRO A 17 10.36 18.26 13.77
N ASN A 18 11.70 18.40 13.73
CA ASN A 18 12.56 18.45 14.92
C ASN A 18 12.09 19.47 15.96
N SER A 19 11.35 20.50 15.54
CA SER A 19 10.79 21.52 16.43
C SER A 19 9.81 20.97 17.48
N ILE A 20 9.24 19.75 17.33
CA ILE A 20 8.42 19.13 18.36
C ILE A 20 9.27 18.56 19.50
N ASP A 21 10.40 17.92 19.18
CA ASP A 21 11.30 17.33 20.18
C ASP A 21 11.96 18.42 21.06
N GLU A 22 12.00 19.65 20.57
CA GLU A 22 12.51 20.83 21.26
C GLU A 22 11.50 21.47 22.23
N LEU A 23 10.21 21.12 22.15
CA LEU A 23 9.18 21.68 23.02
C LEU A 23 9.20 21.02 24.40
N SER A 24 9.19 21.82 25.46
CA SER A 24 8.81 21.32 26.77
C SER A 24 7.34 20.88 26.78
N PRO A 25 6.92 20.00 27.71
CA PRO A 25 5.51 19.60 27.83
C PRO A 25 4.54 20.78 27.94
N GLY A 26 4.93 21.87 28.62
CA GLY A 26 4.10 23.07 28.74
C GLY A 26 3.92 23.81 27.41
N GLU A 27 5.00 23.94 26.63
CA GLU A 27 4.95 24.57 25.29
C GLU A 27 4.17 23.71 24.30
N LEU A 28 4.30 22.38 24.40
CA LEU A 28 3.49 21.43 23.63
C LEU A 28 2.00 21.68 23.87
N TYR A 29 1.57 21.78 25.13
CA TYR A 29 0.16 22.04 25.46
C TYR A 29 -0.29 23.46 25.12
N GLN A 30 0.60 24.45 25.21
CA GLN A 30 0.27 25.81 24.79
C GLN A 30 0.04 25.89 23.28
N LYS A 31 0.82 25.14 22.50
CA LYS A 31 0.74 25.13 21.04
C LYS A 31 -0.42 24.28 20.52
N TYR A 32 -0.60 23.09 21.09
CA TYR A 32 -1.51 22.08 20.56
C TYR A 32 -2.76 21.83 21.43
N GLY A 33 -2.84 22.46 22.60
CA GLY A 33 -3.95 22.31 23.54
C GLY A 33 -3.67 21.30 24.64
N GLN A 34 -4.52 21.34 25.67
CA GLN A 34 -4.49 20.37 26.76
C GLN A 34 -5.04 19.01 26.29
N PRO A 35 -4.56 17.89 26.84
CA PRO A 35 -5.08 16.57 26.50
C PRO A 35 -6.59 16.50 26.73
N ASN A 36 -7.33 16.03 25.71
CA ASN A 36 -8.76 15.77 25.86
C ASN A 36 -8.96 14.43 26.56
N ILE A 37 -9.63 14.47 27.71
CA ILE A 37 -9.84 13.32 28.58
C ILE A 37 -11.32 12.92 28.49
N GLU A 38 -11.57 11.67 28.09
CA GLU A 38 -12.92 11.12 28.02
C GLU A 38 -13.12 10.04 29.08
N PRO A 39 -14.14 10.17 29.96
CA PRO A 39 -14.38 9.20 31.00
C PRO A 39 -14.89 7.88 30.41
N PHE A 40 -14.40 6.77 30.93
CA PHE A 40 -14.98 5.47 30.60
C PHE A 40 -16.24 5.25 31.44
N VAL A 41 -17.36 5.06 30.74
CA VAL A 41 -18.66 4.80 31.34
C VAL A 41 -19.16 3.44 30.88
N ARG A 42 -19.64 2.65 31.84
CA ARG A 42 -20.26 1.37 31.53
C ARG A 42 -21.62 1.60 30.90
N LEU A 43 -21.92 0.83 29.84
CA LEU A 43 -23.23 0.88 29.18
C LEU A 43 -24.39 0.49 30.11
N ASP A 44 -24.11 -0.28 31.17
CA ASP A 44 -25.09 -0.66 32.20
C ASP A 44 -25.21 0.35 33.36
N GLY A 45 -24.49 1.48 33.29
CA GLY A 45 -24.53 2.55 34.30
C GLY A 45 -23.90 2.22 35.66
N LYS A 46 -23.27 1.04 35.81
CA LYS A 46 -22.61 0.66 37.06
C LYS A 46 -21.24 1.35 37.22
N PRO A 47 -20.65 1.32 38.43
CA PRO A 47 -19.27 1.77 38.64
C PRO A 47 -18.27 0.92 37.85
N LEU A 48 -17.17 1.52 37.43
CA LEU A 48 -16.02 0.78 36.90
C LEU A 48 -15.46 -0.16 37.97
N SER A 49 -15.02 -1.34 37.54
CA SER A 49 -14.36 -2.29 38.43
C SER A 49 -12.94 -1.83 38.77
N ASP A 50 -12.41 -2.31 39.89
CA ASP A 50 -11.00 -2.11 40.25
C ASP A 50 -10.08 -2.60 39.13
N GLY A 51 -9.08 -1.79 38.78
CA GLY A 51 -8.11 -2.09 37.72
C GLY A 51 -8.51 -1.65 36.30
N VAL A 52 -9.73 -1.13 36.11
CA VAL A 52 -10.13 -0.54 34.81
C VAL A 52 -9.72 0.94 34.80
N PRO A 53 -9.06 1.44 33.73
CA PRO A 53 -8.78 2.87 33.59
C PRO A 53 -10.06 3.70 33.73
N THR A 54 -9.97 4.87 34.35
CA THR A 54 -11.15 5.73 34.56
C THR A 54 -11.48 6.60 33.34
N HIS A 55 -10.53 6.76 32.43
CA HIS A 55 -10.64 7.60 31.26
C HIS A 55 -9.67 7.14 30.17
N GLY A 56 -9.99 7.54 28.93
CA GLY A 56 -9.06 7.56 27.82
C GLY A 56 -8.55 8.98 27.58
N VAL A 57 -7.35 9.09 27.02
CA VAL A 57 -6.86 10.34 26.44
C VAL A 57 -7.08 10.24 24.93
N VAL A 58 -7.87 11.14 24.38
CA VAL A 58 -8.15 11.16 22.94
C VAL A 58 -6.87 11.59 22.21
N PRO A 59 -6.43 10.83 21.19
CA PRO A 59 -5.25 11.20 20.42
C PRO A 59 -5.49 12.55 19.73
N ILE A 60 -4.51 13.43 19.83
CA ILE A 60 -4.54 14.70 19.11
C ILE A 60 -4.19 14.47 17.64
N TRP A 61 -4.90 15.16 16.74
CA TRP A 61 -4.54 15.24 15.33
C TRP A 61 -3.45 16.32 15.13
N LEU A 62 -2.22 15.88 14.88
CA LEU A 62 -1.08 16.76 14.56
C LEU A 62 -0.84 16.89 13.05
N GLY A 63 -1.75 16.37 12.22
CA GLY A 63 -1.66 16.46 10.77
C GLY A 63 -2.05 17.83 10.23
N LYS A 64 -1.73 18.05 8.95
CA LYS A 64 -2.14 19.22 8.17
C LYS A 64 -2.69 18.76 6.82
N GLU A 65 -3.33 19.68 6.10
CA GLU A 65 -3.75 19.47 4.71
C GLU A 65 -2.56 19.00 3.85
N SER A 66 -2.77 18.01 2.98
CA SER A 66 -1.72 17.39 2.15
C SER A 66 -0.97 18.40 1.30
N GLU A 67 -1.68 19.43 0.85
CA GLU A 67 -1.24 20.53 -0.01
C GLU A 67 -0.27 21.46 0.72
N LEU A 68 -0.29 21.42 2.06
CA LEU A 68 0.60 22.18 2.94
C LEU A 68 1.82 21.37 3.40
N VAL A 69 1.88 20.07 3.08
CA VAL A 69 3.03 19.23 3.38
C VAL A 69 4.12 19.54 2.36
N THR A 70 5.18 20.21 2.82
CA THR A 70 6.31 20.51 1.95
C THR A 70 7.16 19.26 1.72
N LEU A 71 7.91 19.21 0.61
CA LEU A 71 8.78 18.06 0.33
C LEU A 71 9.84 17.83 1.43
N SER A 72 10.31 18.89 2.10
CA SER A 72 11.27 18.77 3.21
C SER A 72 10.68 18.14 4.47
N GLU A 73 9.36 18.27 4.65
CA GLU A 73 8.58 17.61 5.70
C GLU A 73 8.10 16.22 5.29
N ALA A 74 8.03 15.93 3.98
CA ALA A 74 7.62 14.64 3.43
C ALA A 74 8.67 13.52 3.60
N LYS A 75 9.55 13.64 4.61
CA LYS A 75 10.45 12.55 5.02
C LYS A 75 9.62 11.48 5.69
N ILE A 76 9.75 10.25 5.21
CA ILE A 76 8.98 9.12 5.72
C ILE A 76 9.88 8.11 6.43
N PHE A 77 9.27 7.32 7.30
CA PHE A 77 9.86 6.11 7.86
C PHE A 77 8.82 4.99 7.88
N ILE A 78 9.30 3.76 7.80
CA ILE A 78 8.49 2.55 7.94
C ILE A 78 8.39 2.24 9.43
N ASN A 79 7.20 1.91 9.92
CA ASN A 79 6.97 1.45 11.28
C ASN A 79 6.41 0.02 11.31
N ASP A 80 5.97 -0.39 12.51
CA ASP A 80 5.28 -1.66 12.75
C ASP A 80 5.98 -2.90 12.17
N PHE A 81 7.11 -3.24 12.77
CA PHE A 81 7.87 -4.44 12.45
C PHE A 81 7.35 -5.67 13.22
N GLY A 82 6.15 -5.61 13.81
CA GLY A 82 5.58 -6.71 14.60
C GLY A 82 5.41 -8.00 13.77
N GLU A 83 5.17 -7.84 12.47
CA GLU A 83 5.00 -8.94 11.52
C GLU A 83 6.23 -9.19 10.64
N SER A 84 7.32 -8.45 10.85
CA SER A 84 8.54 -8.60 10.04
C SER A 84 9.32 -9.85 10.42
N PHE A 85 9.90 -10.53 9.43
CA PHE A 85 10.77 -11.69 9.66
C PHE A 85 11.92 -11.75 8.65
N LEU A 86 12.99 -12.46 9.02
CA LEU A 86 14.13 -12.72 8.13
C LEU A 86 13.91 -14.05 7.41
N PRO A 87 13.69 -14.08 6.08
CA PRO A 87 13.44 -15.34 5.36
C PRO A 87 14.60 -16.35 5.46
N SER A 88 15.82 -15.86 5.68
CA SER A 88 17.01 -16.70 5.90
C SER A 88 17.03 -17.41 7.25
N ILE A 89 16.20 -16.99 8.21
CA ILE A 89 16.15 -17.53 9.58
C ILE A 89 14.79 -18.19 9.85
N THR A 90 13.70 -17.57 9.40
CA THR A 90 12.33 -17.99 9.68
C THR A 90 11.62 -18.30 8.37
N GLN A 91 11.20 -19.56 8.21
CA GLN A 91 10.30 -19.94 7.13
C GLN A 91 8.87 -19.62 7.54
N ARG A 92 8.23 -18.67 6.84
CA ARG A 92 6.84 -18.30 7.05
C ARG A 92 6.08 -18.45 5.74
N HIS A 93 4.97 -19.17 5.79
CA HIS A 93 4.15 -19.53 4.61
C HIS A 93 2.83 -18.75 4.51
N TYR A 94 2.60 -17.82 5.44
CA TYR A 94 1.40 -17.00 5.51
C TYR A 94 1.79 -15.52 5.56
N SER A 95 0.93 -14.65 5.03
CA SER A 95 1.03 -13.20 5.19
C SER A 95 -0.13 -12.72 6.07
N ASN A 96 0.18 -11.80 6.98
CA ASN A 96 -0.83 -11.06 7.75
C ASN A 96 -1.16 -9.70 7.12
N THR A 97 -0.55 -9.37 5.98
CA THR A 97 -0.87 -8.18 5.20
C THR A 97 -2.35 -8.19 4.80
N PRO A 98 -3.02 -7.02 4.77
CA PRO A 98 -4.40 -6.91 4.30
C PRO A 98 -4.61 -7.69 3.00
N GLY A 99 -5.65 -8.52 2.96
CA GLY A 99 -5.87 -9.47 1.84
C GLY A 99 -5.94 -8.83 0.45
N ILE A 100 -6.25 -7.53 0.37
CA ILE A 100 -6.28 -6.76 -0.87
C ILE A 100 -4.89 -6.49 -1.47
N LEU A 101 -3.83 -6.57 -0.66
CA LEU A 101 -2.43 -6.38 -1.06
C LEU A 101 -1.69 -7.71 -1.18
N ALA A 102 -2.33 -8.82 -0.81
CA ALA A 102 -1.70 -10.12 -0.73
C ALA A 102 -1.19 -10.57 -2.12
N PRO A 103 0.09 -10.95 -2.22
CA PRO A 103 0.65 -11.32 -3.51
C PRO A 103 0.17 -12.72 -3.94
N PRO A 104 0.10 -13.01 -5.26
CA PRO A 104 -0.55 -14.21 -5.80
C PRO A 104 0.11 -15.52 -5.34
N GLU A 105 1.41 -15.51 -5.01
CA GLU A 105 2.09 -16.68 -4.45
C GLU A 105 1.49 -17.17 -3.12
N THR A 106 0.85 -16.31 -2.32
CA THR A 106 0.15 -16.72 -1.09
C THR A 106 -1.00 -17.67 -1.35
N TYR A 107 -1.50 -17.73 -2.59
CA TYR A 107 -2.53 -18.66 -3.03
C TYR A 107 -1.96 -19.86 -3.79
N PHE A 108 -1.01 -19.63 -4.70
CA PHE A 108 -0.51 -20.68 -5.61
C PHE A 108 0.68 -21.48 -5.07
N LEU A 109 1.41 -20.95 -4.10
CA LEU A 109 2.65 -21.52 -3.54
C LEU A 109 2.55 -21.71 -2.02
N LEU A 110 1.47 -22.33 -1.53
CA LEU A 110 1.17 -22.52 -0.10
C LEU A 110 2.26 -23.24 0.72
N HIS A 111 3.16 -23.95 0.06
CA HIS A 111 4.26 -24.69 0.70
C HIS A 111 5.62 -24.00 0.53
N GLU A 112 5.70 -22.91 -0.20
CA GLU A 112 6.91 -22.12 -0.34
C GLU A 112 6.92 -21.00 0.71
N PRO A 113 8.05 -20.70 1.35
CA PRO A 113 8.11 -19.59 2.28
C PRO A 113 8.04 -18.26 1.53
N LEU A 114 7.38 -17.28 2.14
CA LEU A 114 7.42 -15.90 1.67
C LEU A 114 8.84 -15.37 1.72
N SER A 115 9.16 -14.53 0.74
CA SER A 115 10.50 -13.99 0.51
C SER A 115 10.41 -12.55 0.04
N PHE A 116 11.56 -11.90 -0.09
CA PHE A 116 11.65 -10.47 -0.43
C PHE A 116 10.82 -10.02 -1.66
N PRO A 117 10.67 -10.81 -2.74
CA PRO A 117 9.79 -10.43 -3.85
C PRO A 117 8.35 -10.15 -3.41
N SER A 118 7.84 -10.80 -2.36
CA SER A 118 6.49 -10.52 -1.83
C SER A 118 6.34 -9.08 -1.36
N ASP A 119 7.37 -8.49 -0.76
CA ASP A 119 7.39 -7.07 -0.37
C ASP A 119 7.41 -6.13 -1.59
N VAL A 120 8.01 -6.56 -2.70
CA VAL A 120 7.98 -5.76 -3.94
C VAL A 120 6.56 -5.63 -4.49
N TRP A 121 5.76 -6.70 -4.37
CA TRP A 121 4.36 -6.67 -4.77
C TRP A 121 3.54 -5.70 -3.89
N THR A 122 3.68 -5.81 -2.57
CA THR A 122 2.98 -4.94 -1.62
C THR A 122 3.46 -3.49 -1.74
N LEU A 123 4.74 -3.26 -2.02
CA LEU A 123 5.29 -1.95 -2.34
C LEU A 123 4.63 -1.36 -3.59
N ALA A 124 4.43 -2.13 -4.67
CA ALA A 124 3.76 -1.64 -5.87
C ALA A 124 2.31 -1.21 -5.59
N CYS A 125 1.58 -2.00 -4.82
CA CYS A 125 0.23 -1.66 -4.38
C CYS A 125 0.24 -0.39 -3.52
N THR A 126 1.22 -0.26 -2.62
CA THR A 126 1.36 0.91 -1.74
C THR A 126 1.71 2.18 -2.53
N LEU A 127 2.62 2.09 -3.50
CA LEU A 127 2.95 3.21 -4.39
C LEU A 127 1.72 3.66 -5.17
N TRP A 128 0.92 2.72 -5.68
CA TRP A 128 -0.33 3.03 -6.32
C TRP A 128 -1.30 3.77 -5.38
N ASP A 129 -1.47 3.28 -4.16
CA ASP A 129 -2.37 3.89 -3.16
C ASP A 129 -1.92 5.30 -2.75
N ILE A 130 -0.62 5.59 -2.80
CA ILE A 130 -0.07 6.94 -2.56
C ILE A 130 -0.35 7.86 -3.75
N ILE A 131 -0.23 7.37 -4.98
CA ILE A 131 -0.37 8.16 -6.21
C ILE A 131 -1.85 8.37 -6.59
N GLY A 132 -2.68 7.37 -6.34
CA GLY A 132 -4.07 7.30 -6.78
C GLY A 132 -5.08 7.56 -5.65
N GLN A 133 -6.31 7.87 -6.05
CA GLN A 133 -7.45 8.09 -5.16
C GLN A 133 -8.29 6.83 -4.90
N ARG A 134 -7.95 5.72 -5.57
CA ARG A 134 -8.61 4.42 -5.43
C ARG A 134 -7.57 3.31 -5.43
N PRO A 135 -7.80 2.22 -4.68
CA PRO A 135 -6.82 1.15 -4.56
C PRO A 135 -6.58 0.46 -5.90
N LEU A 136 -5.39 -0.11 -6.05
CA LEU A 136 -5.01 -0.83 -7.27
C LEU A 136 -5.95 -2.01 -7.54
N PHE A 137 -6.24 -2.79 -6.51
CA PHE A 137 -7.17 -3.91 -6.53
C PHE A 137 -8.38 -3.57 -5.66
N GLU A 138 -9.58 -4.00 -6.05
CA GLU A 138 -10.80 -3.71 -5.29
C GLU A 138 -11.29 -4.93 -4.54
N GLY A 139 -11.75 -4.77 -3.29
CA GLY A 139 -12.33 -5.86 -2.52
C GLY A 139 -13.04 -5.37 -1.26
N PHE A 140 -14.36 -5.30 -1.29
CA PHE A 140 -15.17 -4.97 -0.10
C PHE A 140 -15.21 -6.14 0.92
N ASN A 141 -15.08 -7.38 0.43
CA ASN A 141 -14.87 -8.58 1.24
C ASN A 141 -14.00 -9.58 0.45
N PRO A 142 -12.68 -9.34 0.37
CA PRO A 142 -11.80 -10.04 -0.56
C PRO A 142 -11.66 -11.52 -0.17
N SER A 143 -12.09 -12.42 -1.05
CA SER A 143 -11.66 -13.83 -1.03
C SER A 143 -10.43 -14.00 -1.91
N SER A 144 -9.65 -15.08 -1.70
CA SER A 144 -8.47 -15.34 -2.54
C SER A 144 -8.84 -15.40 -4.03
N ASP A 145 -9.95 -16.05 -4.39
CA ASP A 145 -10.40 -16.09 -5.79
C ASP A 145 -10.76 -14.71 -6.34
N TRP A 146 -11.38 -13.86 -5.52
CA TRP A 146 -11.70 -12.49 -5.90
C TRP A 146 -10.43 -11.69 -6.18
N MET A 147 -9.42 -11.83 -5.32
CA MET A 147 -8.13 -11.16 -5.51
C MET A 147 -7.41 -11.66 -6.76
N ILE A 148 -7.38 -12.97 -7.01
CA ILE A 148 -6.81 -13.52 -8.25
C ILE A 148 -7.56 -12.98 -9.48
N LYS A 149 -8.89 -12.84 -9.43
CA LYS A 149 -9.67 -12.18 -10.48
C LYS A 149 -9.23 -10.72 -10.67
N GLU A 150 -9.08 -9.92 -9.61
CA GLU A 150 -8.59 -8.54 -9.71
C GLU A 150 -7.19 -8.47 -10.34
N HIS A 151 -6.29 -9.37 -9.96
CA HIS A 151 -4.96 -9.44 -10.55
C HIS A 151 -5.02 -9.74 -12.05
N VAL A 152 -5.88 -10.69 -12.47
CA VAL A 152 -6.05 -11.02 -13.90
C VAL A 152 -6.66 -9.85 -14.68
N ASP A 153 -7.65 -9.16 -14.11
CA ASP A 153 -8.26 -7.99 -14.76
C ASP A 153 -7.23 -6.88 -14.99
N ALA A 154 -6.35 -6.61 -14.02
CA ALA A 154 -5.36 -5.54 -14.11
C ALA A 154 -4.13 -5.92 -14.97
N LEU A 155 -3.59 -7.12 -14.76
CA LEU A 155 -2.26 -7.52 -15.23
C LEU A 155 -2.30 -8.50 -16.41
N GLY A 156 -3.45 -9.13 -16.67
CA GLY A 156 -3.62 -10.13 -17.70
C GLY A 156 -3.52 -11.58 -17.19
N LYS A 157 -3.43 -12.52 -18.12
CA LYS A 157 -3.51 -13.96 -17.83
C LYS A 157 -2.38 -14.42 -16.90
N LEU A 158 -2.72 -15.26 -15.93
CA LEU A 158 -1.76 -15.93 -15.04
C LEU A 158 -0.80 -16.84 -15.84
N PRO A 159 0.38 -17.19 -15.28
CA PRO A 159 1.20 -18.26 -15.81
C PRO A 159 0.39 -19.57 -15.96
N CYS A 160 0.68 -20.36 -17.00
CA CYS A 160 -0.17 -21.49 -17.39
C CYS A 160 -0.47 -22.49 -16.27
N ASP A 161 0.52 -22.87 -15.48
CA ASP A 161 0.36 -23.75 -14.31
C ASP A 161 -0.55 -23.15 -13.24
N TRP A 162 -0.46 -21.85 -12.98
CA TRP A 162 -1.34 -21.16 -12.02
C TRP A 162 -2.75 -20.99 -12.59
N TRP A 163 -2.86 -20.68 -13.89
CA TRP A 163 -4.13 -20.59 -14.60
C TRP A 163 -4.92 -21.90 -14.48
N HIS A 164 -4.27 -23.05 -14.72
CA HIS A 164 -4.93 -24.34 -14.62
C HIS A 164 -5.21 -24.80 -13.19
N LYS A 165 -4.45 -24.32 -12.19
CA LYS A 165 -4.71 -24.57 -10.76
C LYS A 165 -5.89 -23.76 -10.21
N TRP A 166 -6.27 -22.66 -10.87
CA TRP A 166 -7.36 -21.82 -10.42
C TRP A 166 -8.71 -22.36 -10.90
N ASP A 167 -9.34 -23.21 -10.07
CA ASP A 167 -10.61 -23.89 -10.41
C ASP A 167 -11.76 -22.90 -10.62
N ALA A 168 -11.77 -21.81 -9.84
CA ALA A 168 -12.79 -20.79 -9.89
C ALA A 168 -12.71 -19.85 -11.11
N ARG A 169 -11.67 -19.95 -11.96
CA ARG A 169 -11.44 -19.03 -13.10
C ARG A 169 -12.64 -18.92 -14.03
N GLY A 170 -13.34 -20.04 -14.26
CA GLY A 170 -14.47 -20.13 -15.18
C GLY A 170 -15.69 -19.33 -14.74
N ARG A 171 -15.73 -18.86 -13.49
CA ARG A 171 -16.76 -17.92 -13.02
C ARG A 171 -16.68 -16.56 -13.70
N TRP A 172 -15.50 -16.18 -14.19
CA TRP A 172 -15.20 -14.82 -14.64
C TRP A 172 -14.54 -14.76 -16.00
N PHE A 173 -13.79 -15.79 -16.39
CA PHE A 173 -12.94 -15.77 -17.56
C PHE A 173 -13.15 -16.99 -18.44
N THR A 174 -13.04 -16.79 -19.76
CA THR A 174 -12.81 -17.85 -20.74
C THR A 174 -11.39 -18.39 -20.60
N GLU A 175 -11.09 -19.52 -21.25
CA GLU A 175 -9.72 -20.08 -21.22
C GLU A 175 -8.66 -19.15 -21.83
N ASP A 176 -9.05 -18.18 -22.65
CA ASP A 176 -8.15 -17.13 -23.18
C ASP A 176 -8.01 -15.92 -22.22
N ALA A 177 -8.44 -16.06 -20.97
CA ALA A 177 -8.51 -14.99 -19.96
C ALA A 177 -9.34 -13.76 -20.38
N LYS A 178 -10.36 -13.97 -21.21
CA LYS A 178 -11.33 -12.92 -21.57
C LYS A 178 -12.53 -12.98 -20.63
N ARG A 179 -13.06 -11.83 -20.19
CA ARG A 179 -14.22 -11.78 -19.28
C ARG A 179 -15.46 -12.45 -19.91
N THR A 180 -16.19 -13.24 -19.12
CA THR A 180 -17.39 -13.98 -19.57
C THR A 180 -18.68 -13.18 -19.43
N SER A 181 -18.77 -12.27 -18.46
CA SER A 181 -19.91 -11.37 -18.24
C SER A 181 -19.64 -9.97 -18.77
N GLU A 182 -20.67 -9.29 -19.29
CA GLU A 182 -20.60 -7.87 -19.64
C GLU A 182 -20.35 -7.03 -18.39
N GLY A 183 -19.14 -6.51 -18.30
CA GLY A 183 -18.61 -5.73 -17.19
C GLY A 183 -17.11 -5.68 -17.38
N ALA A 184 -16.60 -4.54 -17.85
CA ALA A 184 -15.20 -4.38 -18.18
C ALA A 184 -14.35 -4.59 -16.92
N GLY A 185 -13.72 -5.77 -16.83
CA GLY A 185 -12.54 -5.89 -15.98
C GLY A 185 -11.59 -4.75 -16.36
N ARG A 186 -11.12 -4.00 -15.36
CA ARG A 186 -10.32 -2.82 -15.63
C ARG A 186 -8.86 -3.21 -15.71
N SER A 187 -8.29 -3.02 -16.89
CA SER A 187 -6.85 -3.14 -17.12
C SER A 187 -6.10 -2.13 -16.26
N LEU A 188 -4.81 -2.38 -16.01
CA LEU A 188 -3.96 -1.44 -15.27
C LEU A 188 -4.00 -0.02 -15.86
N VAL A 189 -4.08 0.12 -17.19
CA VAL A 189 -4.19 1.42 -17.87
C VAL A 189 -5.54 2.09 -17.60
N SER A 190 -6.64 1.34 -17.67
CA SER A 190 -7.98 1.87 -17.33
C SER A 190 -8.03 2.30 -15.87
N ARG A 191 -7.45 1.51 -14.96
CA ARG A 191 -7.34 1.87 -13.54
C ARG A 191 -6.50 3.14 -13.35
N PHE A 192 -5.45 3.35 -14.14
CA PHE A 192 -4.63 4.55 -14.05
C PHE A 192 -5.45 5.79 -14.41
N VAL A 193 -6.22 5.70 -15.50
CA VAL A 193 -7.11 6.79 -15.92
C VAL A 193 -8.14 7.09 -14.82
N ASP A 194 -8.87 6.09 -14.36
CA ASP A 194 -9.96 6.26 -13.40
C ASP A 194 -9.50 6.68 -11.99
N SER A 195 -8.34 6.19 -11.56
CA SER A 195 -7.86 6.32 -10.17
C SER A 195 -6.81 7.42 -9.98
N ILE A 196 -6.13 7.84 -11.05
CA ILE A 196 -5.06 8.84 -10.99
C ILE A 196 -5.38 10.02 -11.90
N GLN A 197 -5.65 9.79 -13.20
CA GLN A 197 -5.83 10.88 -14.16
C GLN A 197 -7.11 11.69 -13.93
N GLU A 198 -8.27 11.03 -13.84
CA GLU A 198 -9.56 11.69 -13.66
C GLU A 198 -9.66 12.45 -12.35
N PRO A 199 -9.21 11.91 -11.19
CA PRO A 199 -9.23 12.66 -9.95
C PRO A 199 -8.33 13.90 -9.98
N ARG A 200 -7.14 13.81 -10.61
CA ARG A 200 -6.26 14.98 -10.80
C ARG A 200 -6.95 16.08 -11.59
N ARG A 201 -7.62 15.74 -12.70
CA ARG A 201 -8.42 16.69 -13.48
C ARG A 201 -9.55 17.31 -12.68
N GLY A 202 -10.25 16.48 -11.88
CA GLY A 202 -11.31 16.92 -10.98
C GLY A 202 -10.83 17.93 -9.93
N SER A 203 -9.57 17.81 -9.51
CA SER A 203 -8.90 18.72 -8.58
C SER A 203 -8.07 19.82 -9.25
N ALA A 204 -8.19 20.01 -10.57
CA ALA A 204 -7.43 20.98 -11.35
C ALA A 204 -5.89 20.86 -11.21
N MET A 205 -5.39 19.64 -10.97
CA MET A 205 -3.97 19.32 -10.96
C MET A 205 -3.46 19.05 -12.38
N GLU A 206 -2.16 19.20 -12.58
CA GLU A 206 -1.52 18.86 -13.87
C GLU A 206 -1.71 17.37 -14.20
N ASP A 207 -2.04 17.11 -15.46
CA ASP A 207 -2.17 15.76 -16.00
C ASP A 207 -0.82 15.02 -15.97
N VAL A 208 -0.82 13.74 -15.62
CA VAL A 208 0.37 12.91 -15.82
C VAL A 208 0.59 12.72 -17.33
N GLY A 209 1.74 13.15 -17.83
CA GLY A 209 2.05 13.05 -19.25
C GLY A 209 2.14 11.60 -19.74
N GLU A 210 1.87 11.36 -21.02
CA GLU A 210 1.86 10.00 -21.60
C GLU A 210 3.17 9.25 -21.38
N ALA A 211 4.31 9.94 -21.51
CA ALA A 211 5.63 9.35 -21.27
C ALA A 211 5.83 8.94 -19.80
N GLU A 212 5.36 9.76 -18.86
CA GLU A 212 5.45 9.46 -17.43
C GLU A 212 4.54 8.29 -17.05
N MET A 213 3.29 8.32 -17.53
CA MET A 213 2.33 7.23 -17.35
C MET A 213 2.92 5.91 -17.85
N ASN A 214 3.46 5.88 -19.08
CA ASN A 214 4.03 4.67 -19.65
C ASN A 214 5.23 4.16 -18.83
N ALA A 215 6.11 5.06 -18.37
CA ALA A 215 7.25 4.70 -17.53
C ALA A 215 6.80 4.14 -16.17
N LEU A 216 5.83 4.80 -15.50
CA LEU A 216 5.28 4.36 -14.21
C LEU A 216 4.61 2.99 -14.35
N LEU A 217 3.74 2.82 -15.35
CA LEU A 217 3.04 1.56 -15.57
C LEU A 217 4.00 0.42 -15.95
N THR A 218 5.09 0.72 -16.65
CA THR A 218 6.14 -0.27 -16.95
C THR A 218 6.83 -0.74 -15.68
N MET A 219 7.22 0.21 -14.81
CA MET A 219 7.82 -0.11 -13.51
C MET A 219 6.85 -0.95 -12.65
N LEU A 220 5.61 -0.51 -12.49
CA LEU A 220 4.60 -1.21 -11.69
C LEU A 220 4.31 -2.61 -12.21
N ARG A 221 4.25 -2.81 -13.55
CA ARG A 221 4.09 -4.16 -14.13
C ARG A 221 5.25 -5.09 -13.78
N GLY A 222 6.49 -4.58 -13.77
CA GLY A 222 7.65 -5.36 -13.36
C GLY A 222 7.63 -5.71 -11.87
N MET A 223 7.15 -4.80 -11.02
CA MET A 223 6.98 -5.07 -9.58
C MET A 223 5.80 -6.01 -9.30
N LEU A 224 4.80 -6.03 -10.17
CA LEU A 224 3.60 -6.89 -10.08
C LEU A 224 3.70 -8.14 -10.96
N ALA A 225 4.92 -8.57 -11.32
CA ALA A 225 5.09 -9.81 -12.05
C ALA A 225 4.57 -10.99 -11.21
N PHE A 226 3.82 -11.88 -11.86
CA PHE A 226 3.25 -13.06 -11.20
C PHE A 226 4.33 -13.98 -10.65
N ARG A 227 5.39 -14.23 -11.44
CA ARG A 227 6.50 -15.06 -10.99
C ARG A 227 7.47 -14.27 -10.14
N LEU A 228 7.89 -14.87 -9.03
CA LEU A 228 8.86 -14.26 -8.10
C LEU A 228 10.18 -13.88 -8.78
N ASN A 229 10.67 -14.71 -9.70
CA ASN A 229 11.94 -14.50 -10.41
C ASN A 229 11.83 -13.53 -11.61
N GLU A 230 10.62 -13.16 -12.01
CA GLU A 230 10.37 -12.13 -13.02
C GLU A 230 10.09 -10.76 -12.38
N ARG A 231 9.92 -10.74 -11.05
CA ARG A 231 9.62 -9.54 -10.29
C ARG A 231 10.87 -8.69 -10.11
N LEU A 232 10.75 -7.38 -10.32
CA LEU A 232 11.87 -6.46 -10.18
C LEU A 232 12.46 -6.51 -8.77
N THR A 233 13.77 -6.38 -8.67
CA THR A 233 14.49 -6.16 -7.42
C THR A 233 14.46 -4.68 -7.04
N SER A 234 14.77 -4.35 -5.78
CA SER A 234 14.87 -2.95 -5.32
C SER A 234 15.85 -2.12 -6.15
N THR A 235 16.95 -2.73 -6.59
CA THR A 235 17.96 -2.08 -7.43
C THR A 235 17.37 -1.73 -8.80
N GLU A 236 16.74 -2.69 -9.47
CA GLU A 236 16.13 -2.47 -10.78
C GLU A 236 14.96 -1.47 -10.72
N ILE A 237 14.23 -1.42 -9.60
CA ILE A 237 13.18 -0.41 -9.38
C ILE A 237 13.78 0.99 -9.34
N ILE A 238 14.84 1.21 -8.55
CA ILE A 238 15.52 2.51 -8.45
C ILE A 238 16.13 2.93 -9.79
N GLU A 239 16.60 1.97 -10.58
CA GLU A 239 17.17 2.18 -11.92
C GLU A 239 16.11 2.29 -13.03
N SER A 240 14.83 2.15 -12.70
CA SER A 240 13.75 2.25 -13.69
C SER A 240 13.65 3.65 -14.30
N GLU A 241 13.12 3.72 -15.52
CA GLU A 241 12.96 4.98 -16.24
C GLU A 241 12.15 6.00 -15.43
N TRP A 242 11.07 5.55 -14.77
CA TRP A 242 10.22 6.43 -13.97
C TRP A 242 10.99 7.04 -12.79
N MET A 243 11.75 6.21 -12.07
CA MET A 243 12.56 6.68 -10.94
C MET A 243 13.65 7.67 -11.38
N LEU A 244 14.37 7.38 -12.46
CA LEU A 244 15.48 8.21 -12.92
C LEU A 244 15.05 9.55 -13.53
N ARG A 245 13.91 9.60 -14.22
CA ARG A 245 13.47 10.80 -14.95
C ARG A 245 12.47 11.67 -14.19
N TRP A 246 11.64 11.08 -13.31
CA TRP A 246 10.60 11.80 -12.59
C TRP A 246 10.82 11.79 -11.08
N ALA A 247 11.00 10.63 -10.44
CA ALA A 247 11.01 10.59 -8.97
C ALA A 247 12.30 11.15 -8.33
N LEU A 248 13.48 10.63 -8.72
CA LEU A 248 14.76 11.00 -8.11
C LEU A 248 15.16 12.47 -8.36
N PRO A 249 14.91 13.06 -9.55
CA PRO A 249 15.14 14.49 -9.75
C PRO A 249 14.35 15.38 -8.79
N GLU A 250 13.08 15.04 -8.51
CA GLU A 250 12.26 15.78 -7.54
C GLU A 250 12.78 15.61 -6.11
N LEU A 251 13.19 14.40 -5.72
CA LEU A 251 13.82 14.16 -4.42
C LEU A 251 15.11 14.98 -4.24
N GLY A 252 15.90 15.13 -5.31
CA GLY A 252 17.12 15.94 -5.31
C GLY A 252 16.90 17.42 -5.01
N LYS A 253 15.72 17.98 -5.35
CA LYS A 253 15.36 19.38 -5.05
C LYS A 253 15.16 19.64 -3.56
N VAL A 254 14.98 18.59 -2.76
CA VAL A 254 14.74 18.66 -1.30
C VAL A 254 16.05 18.69 -0.52
N ALA A 255 17.14 18.21 -1.13
CA ALA A 255 18.45 18.08 -0.49
C ALA A 255 19.32 19.36 -0.57
N THR A 256 18.80 20.42 -1.20
CA THR A 256 19.40 21.76 -1.31
C THR A 256 18.55 22.79 -0.58
#